data_AF-A0A7J9CQX3-F1
#
_entry.id   AF-A0A7J9CQX3-F1
#
_cell.length_a   1.000
_cell.length_b   1.000
_cell.length_c   1.000
_cell.angle_alpha   90.00
_cell.angle_beta   90.00
_cell.angle_gamma   90.00
#
_symmetry.space_group_name_H-M   'P 1'
#
loop_
_entity.id
_entity.type
_entity.pdbx_description
1 polymer ?
#
loop_
_entity_poly.entity_id
_entity_poly.type
_entity_poly.pdbx_seq_one_letter_code
_entity_poly.pdbx_strand_id
1 'polypeptide(L)'
;MILNGLLKTKFKGLSGDFSLVGGQLQSSTFEIINVIDNEEKVIGYWTLENVLTRKPDKAKNGKSMSKYELKPPIWPGNTKDKPRGWTTPIGGKKLNIAVPHKPGFEAYLKVAQDPYTKEFIITGFSHDVFEEALALLSFPVPRKLIPFPIGPNGGTYDELLSNVKNQVLS
;
A
#
# COMPACT_ATOMS: atom_id res chain seq x y z
N MET A 1 -44.17 -13.72 -10.93
CA MET A 1 -44.31 -13.25 -12.32
C MET A 1 -43.74 -11.83 -12.52
N ILE A 2 -44.02 -10.88 -11.61
CA ILE A 2 -43.57 -9.47 -11.68
C ILE A 2 -42.03 -9.32 -11.62
N LEU A 3 -41.37 -10.00 -10.68
CA LEU A 3 -39.90 -9.93 -10.54
C LEU A 3 -39.14 -10.32 -11.81
N ASN A 4 -39.59 -11.38 -12.49
CA ASN A 4 -38.97 -11.85 -13.73
C ASN A 4 -39.13 -10.84 -14.88
N GLY A 5 -40.26 -10.11 -14.92
CA GLY A 5 -40.45 -9.00 -15.86
C GLY A 5 -39.51 -7.83 -15.57
N LEU A 6 -39.36 -7.46 -14.29
CA LEU A 6 -38.50 -6.36 -13.87
C LEU A 6 -37.02 -6.65 -14.16
N LEU A 7 -36.54 -7.86 -13.86
CA LEU A 7 -35.16 -8.29 -14.16
C LEU A 7 -34.82 -8.34 -15.66
N LYS A 8 -35.83 -8.53 -16.53
CA LYS A 8 -35.66 -8.58 -17.99
C LYS A 8 -35.89 -7.23 -18.67
N THR A 9 -36.22 -6.20 -17.91
CA THR A 9 -36.55 -4.88 -18.46
C THR A 9 -35.31 -4.26 -19.10
N LYS A 10 -35.46 -3.84 -20.36
CA LYS A 10 -34.45 -3.07 -21.11
C LYS A 10 -35.13 -1.90 -21.81
N PHE A 11 -34.64 -0.69 -21.60
CA PHE A 11 -35.15 0.51 -22.26
C PHE A 11 -34.04 1.56 -22.37
N LYS A 12 -34.27 2.58 -23.20
CA LYS A 12 -33.35 3.71 -23.33
C LYS A 12 -33.88 4.90 -22.53
N GLY A 13 -33.13 5.30 -21.51
CA GLY A 13 -33.43 6.45 -20.65
C GLY A 13 -32.53 7.65 -20.94
N LEU A 14 -32.69 8.72 -20.15
CA LEU A 14 -31.86 9.93 -20.25
C LEU A 14 -30.38 9.66 -19.97
N SER A 15 -30.10 8.69 -19.09
CA SER A 15 -28.74 8.28 -18.72
C SER A 15 -28.15 7.19 -19.63
N GLY A 16 -28.84 6.84 -20.73
CA GLY A 16 -28.41 5.79 -21.66
C GLY A 16 -29.26 4.52 -21.58
N ASP A 17 -28.68 3.41 -22.02
CA ASP A 17 -29.38 2.12 -22.06
C ASP A 17 -29.48 1.53 -20.64
N PHE A 18 -30.70 1.24 -20.22
CA PHE A 18 -31.01 0.58 -18.96
C PHE A 18 -31.10 -0.92 -19.18
N SER A 19 -30.32 -1.70 -18.43
CA SER A 19 -30.43 -3.15 -18.33
C SER A 19 -30.02 -3.62 -16.94
N LEU A 20 -30.68 -4.67 -16.44
CA LEU A 20 -30.29 -5.36 -15.20
C LEU A 20 -29.56 -6.66 -15.53
N VAL A 21 -28.35 -6.82 -14.97
CA VAL A 21 -27.57 -8.07 -15.03
C VAL A 21 -27.40 -8.59 -13.60
N GLY A 22 -27.89 -9.80 -13.31
CA GLY A 22 -27.90 -10.33 -11.95
C GLY A 22 -28.74 -9.50 -10.95
N GLY A 23 -29.68 -8.69 -11.45
CA GLY A 23 -30.48 -7.77 -10.63
C GLY A 23 -29.83 -6.41 -10.34
N GLN A 24 -28.67 -6.12 -10.92
CA GLN A 24 -27.98 -4.84 -10.77
C GLN A 24 -27.96 -4.07 -12.08
N LEU A 25 -28.05 -2.73 -12.00
CA LEU A 25 -27.89 -1.86 -13.16
C LEU A 25 -26.51 -2.08 -13.78
N GLN A 26 -26.49 -2.42 -15.06
CA GLN A 26 -25.27 -2.55 -15.83
C GLN A 26 -24.75 -1.15 -16.19
N SER A 27 -24.15 -0.44 -15.21
CA SER A 27 -23.52 0.85 -15.48
C SER A 27 -22.25 0.65 -16.31
N SER A 28 -22.17 1.32 -17.47
CA SER A 28 -21.05 1.19 -18.41
C SER A 28 -19.93 2.18 -18.16
N THR A 29 -20.19 3.28 -17.43
CA THR A 29 -19.26 4.42 -17.27
C THR A 29 -19.33 5.02 -15.88
N PHE A 30 -18.17 5.28 -15.29
CA PHE A 30 -17.99 5.93 -13.99
C PHE A 30 -17.19 7.21 -14.15
N GLU A 31 -17.57 8.30 -13.47
CA GLU A 31 -16.78 9.52 -13.42
C GLU A 31 -15.72 9.44 -12.32
N ILE A 32 -14.52 9.91 -12.61
CA ILE A 32 -13.44 10.06 -11.64
C ILE A 32 -13.32 11.55 -11.32
N ILE A 33 -13.56 11.90 -10.07
CA ILE A 33 -13.51 13.28 -9.57
C ILE A 33 -12.27 13.50 -8.69
N ASN A 34 -11.67 14.67 -8.80
CA ASN A 34 -10.68 15.18 -7.87
C ASN A 34 -11.32 16.29 -7.04
N VAL A 35 -11.35 16.12 -5.73
CA VAL A 35 -11.92 17.11 -4.79
C VAL A 35 -10.80 17.95 -4.22
N ILE A 36 -10.91 19.27 -4.36
CA ILE A 36 -9.93 20.25 -3.88
C ILE A 36 -10.70 21.27 -3.06
N ASP A 37 -10.33 21.42 -1.79
CA ASP A 37 -11.07 22.20 -0.81
C ASP A 37 -12.55 21.78 -0.80
N ASN A 38 -13.45 22.60 -1.36
CA ASN A 38 -14.89 22.33 -1.47
C ASN A 38 -15.37 22.22 -2.93
N GLU A 39 -14.45 22.09 -3.90
CA GLU A 39 -14.77 22.00 -5.32
C GLU A 39 -14.49 20.60 -5.88
N GLU A 40 -15.46 20.06 -6.62
CA GLU A 40 -15.32 18.80 -7.34
C GLU A 40 -14.93 19.04 -8.80
N LYS A 41 -13.88 18.36 -9.27
CA LYS A 41 -13.41 18.46 -10.65
C LYS A 41 -13.30 17.10 -11.31
N VAL A 42 -14.07 16.86 -12.38
CA VAL A 42 -13.98 15.63 -13.17
C VAL A 42 -12.63 15.57 -13.90
N ILE A 43 -11.84 14.54 -13.58
CA ILE A 43 -10.52 14.28 -14.17
C ILE A 43 -10.55 13.17 -15.22
N GLY A 44 -11.60 12.37 -15.29
CA GLY A 44 -11.80 11.42 -16.39
C GLY A 44 -12.91 10.43 -16.10
N TYR A 45 -12.94 9.36 -16.89
CA TYR A 45 -14.00 8.37 -16.91
C TYR A 45 -13.41 6.96 -16.95
N TRP A 46 -13.96 6.07 -16.15
CA TRP A 46 -13.67 4.64 -16.19
C TRP A 46 -14.82 3.91 -16.90
N THR A 47 -14.48 3.03 -17.84
CA THR A 47 -15.45 2.14 -18.50
C THR A 47 -14.88 0.74 -18.49
N LEU A 48 -15.76 -0.27 -18.56
CA LEU A 48 -15.33 -1.67 -18.61
C LEU A 48 -14.46 -1.95 -19.86
N GLU A 49 -14.72 -1.26 -20.97
CA GLU A 49 -14.04 -1.48 -22.26
C GLU A 49 -12.72 -0.71 -22.37
N ASN A 50 -12.69 0.57 -21.97
CA ASN A 50 -11.55 1.45 -22.22
C ASN A 50 -10.72 1.77 -20.97
N VAL A 51 -11.05 1.18 -19.82
CA VAL A 51 -10.38 1.31 -18.51
C VAL A 51 -10.26 2.76 -18.01
N LEU A 52 -9.52 3.67 -18.63
CA LEU A 52 -9.47 5.09 -18.24
C LEU A 52 -9.43 6.01 -19.47
N THR A 53 -10.32 6.99 -19.51
CA THR A 53 -10.49 7.92 -20.63
C THR A 53 -10.66 9.36 -20.14
N ARG A 54 -10.13 10.34 -20.89
CA ARG A 54 -10.29 11.77 -20.54
C ARG A 54 -11.68 12.31 -20.87
N LYS A 55 -12.33 11.69 -21.85
CA LYS A 55 -13.65 12.06 -22.37
C LYS A 55 -14.56 10.85 -22.21
N PRO A 56 -15.86 11.05 -21.94
CA PRO A 56 -16.82 9.97 -22.04
C PRO A 56 -16.96 9.65 -23.53
N ASP A 57 -16.26 8.63 -24.03
CA ASP A 57 -16.14 8.39 -25.46
C ASP A 57 -17.51 8.10 -26.10
N LYS A 58 -17.83 8.82 -27.19
CA LYS A 58 -18.55 8.19 -28.31
C LYS A 58 -17.52 7.37 -29.06
N ALA A 59 -17.50 6.05 -28.83
CA ALA A 59 -16.65 5.13 -29.58
C ALA A 59 -17.02 5.16 -31.07
N LYS A 60 -16.25 5.89 -31.88
CA LYS A 60 -16.14 5.65 -33.32
C LYS A 60 -14.68 5.81 -33.75
N ASN A 61 -14.10 4.65 -34.04
CA ASN A 61 -12.99 4.43 -34.95
C ASN A 61 -11.71 5.24 -34.69
N GLY A 62 -10.82 4.67 -33.89
CA GLY A 62 -9.43 5.10 -33.84
C GLY A 62 -8.70 4.44 -32.70
N LYS A 63 -7.81 3.50 -33.03
CA LYS A 63 -6.84 2.95 -32.09
C LYS A 63 -5.92 4.07 -31.60
N SER A 64 -6.34 4.86 -30.62
CA SER A 64 -5.42 5.74 -29.90
C SER A 64 -4.88 4.97 -28.70
N MET A 65 -3.72 4.36 -28.88
CA MET A 65 -2.87 3.79 -27.83
C MET A 65 -2.24 4.86 -26.93
N SER A 66 -2.93 5.99 -26.70
CA SER A 66 -2.49 7.02 -25.76
C SER A 66 -2.92 6.61 -24.36
N LYS A 67 -2.07 5.82 -23.69
CA LYS A 67 -2.02 5.53 -22.25
C LYS A 67 -2.98 6.40 -21.40
N TYR A 68 -4.08 5.81 -20.93
CA TYR A 68 -4.77 6.17 -19.68
C TYR A 68 -4.72 7.66 -19.28
N GLU A 69 -5.29 8.56 -20.09
CA GLU A 69 -5.17 10.00 -19.88
C GLU A 69 -6.24 10.57 -18.94
N LEU A 70 -6.07 10.43 -17.62
CA LEU A 70 -6.77 11.32 -16.70
C LEU A 70 -6.18 12.73 -16.81
N LYS A 71 -7.00 13.77 -16.63
CA LYS A 71 -6.49 15.11 -16.34
C LYS A 71 -5.62 15.01 -15.08
N PRO A 72 -4.45 15.66 -15.03
CA PRO A 72 -3.58 15.59 -13.86
C PRO A 72 -4.34 15.98 -12.59
N PRO A 73 -4.42 15.08 -11.58
CA PRO A 73 -5.02 15.42 -10.30
C PRO A 73 -4.14 16.40 -9.53
N ILE A 74 -4.76 17.17 -8.64
CA ILE A 74 -4.07 17.92 -7.60
C ILE A 74 -4.14 17.08 -6.34
N TRP A 75 -2.97 16.75 -5.80
CA TRP A 75 -2.80 15.95 -4.60
C TRP A 75 -2.92 16.83 -3.33
N PRO A 76 -3.18 16.21 -2.17
CA PRO A 76 -3.16 16.92 -0.89
C PRO A 76 -1.89 17.77 -0.72
N GLY A 77 -2.05 18.99 -0.20
CA GLY A 77 -0.98 19.99 -0.15
C GLY A 77 -0.87 20.88 -1.40
N ASN A 78 -1.89 20.86 -2.26
CA ASN A 78 -2.01 21.69 -3.46
C ASN A 78 -0.85 21.51 -4.46
N THR A 79 -0.44 20.25 -4.68
CA THR A 79 0.64 19.90 -5.61
C THR A 79 0.17 19.01 -6.76
N LYS A 80 0.81 19.16 -7.93
CA LYS A 80 0.63 18.26 -9.08
C LYS A 80 1.61 17.10 -9.05
N ASP A 81 2.60 17.15 -8.17
CA ASP A 81 3.58 16.10 -8.03
C ASP A 81 2.90 14.88 -7.42
N LYS A 82 2.95 13.76 -8.15
CA LYS A 82 2.42 12.50 -7.65
C LYS A 82 3.15 12.15 -6.34
N PRO A 83 2.43 11.97 -5.22
CA PRO A 83 3.06 11.58 -3.98
C PRO A 83 3.77 10.25 -4.21
N ARG A 84 4.97 10.12 -3.62
CA ARG A 84 5.82 8.94 -3.78
C ARG A 84 5.18 7.64 -3.25
N GLY A 85 4.02 7.72 -2.59
CA GLY A 85 3.23 6.59 -2.10
C GLY A 85 3.35 6.46 -0.58
N TRP A 86 3.36 5.22 -0.08
CA TRP A 86 3.66 4.89 1.33
C TRP A 86 5.12 5.22 1.66
N THR A 87 5.45 6.51 1.71
CA THR A 87 6.73 6.98 2.20
C THR A 87 6.65 7.01 3.72
N THR A 88 7.59 6.33 4.37
CA THR A 88 7.81 6.45 5.82
C THR A 88 8.00 7.92 6.16
N PRO A 89 7.18 8.52 7.04
CA PRO A 89 7.32 9.93 7.37
C PRO A 89 8.74 10.16 7.93
N ILE A 90 9.38 11.24 7.50
CA ILE A 90 10.74 11.61 7.91
C ILE A 90 10.82 11.84 9.44
N GLY A 91 9.66 12.00 10.12
CA GLY A 91 9.50 11.99 11.58
C GLY A 91 8.48 10.95 12.09
N GLY A 92 8.26 9.86 11.36
CA GLY A 92 7.25 8.82 11.67
C GLY A 92 7.74 7.72 12.61
N LYS A 93 6.82 6.83 12.99
CA LYS A 93 7.10 5.63 13.82
C LYS A 93 8.22 4.81 13.17
N LYS A 94 9.33 4.62 13.90
CA LYS A 94 10.46 3.80 13.45
C LYS A 94 10.02 2.34 13.33
N LEU A 95 10.60 1.62 12.37
CA LEU A 95 10.42 0.18 12.26
C LEU A 95 11.15 -0.51 13.42
N ASN A 96 10.39 -1.12 14.32
CA ASN A 96 10.95 -1.95 15.40
C ASN A 96 11.25 -3.34 14.84
N ILE A 97 12.52 -3.75 14.90
CA ILE A 97 13.00 -5.02 14.38
C ILE A 97 13.48 -5.85 15.57
N ALA A 98 12.82 -6.97 15.80
CA ALA A 98 13.17 -7.90 16.85
C ALA A 98 14.39 -8.73 16.44
N VAL A 99 15.40 -8.80 17.30
CA VAL A 99 16.67 -9.48 17.00
C VAL A 99 16.87 -10.60 18.02
N PRO A 100 16.83 -11.88 17.61
CA PRO A 100 16.99 -13.00 18.54
C PRO A 100 18.41 -13.02 19.12
N HIS A 101 18.52 -12.85 20.43
CA HIS A 101 19.76 -12.97 21.18
C HIS A 101 19.85 -14.38 21.78
N LYS A 102 20.48 -15.29 21.03
CA LYS A 102 20.70 -16.68 21.43
C LYS A 102 22.20 -16.96 21.60
N PRO A 103 22.68 -17.35 22.79
CA PRO A 103 24.06 -17.75 23.00
C PRO A 103 24.45 -18.95 22.11
N GLY A 104 25.69 -18.96 21.59
CA GLY A 104 26.26 -20.10 20.87
C GLY A 104 26.04 -20.13 19.34
N PHE A 105 25.41 -19.11 18.76
CA PHE A 105 25.22 -19.00 17.29
C PHE A 105 25.66 -17.63 16.72
N GLU A 106 26.81 -17.15 17.19
CA GLU A 106 27.28 -15.78 16.93
C GLU A 106 27.75 -15.52 15.48
N ALA A 107 28.04 -16.57 14.71
CA ALA A 107 28.51 -16.42 13.32
C ALA A 107 27.48 -15.73 12.40
N TYR A 108 26.19 -15.98 12.64
CA TYR A 108 25.10 -15.42 11.84
C TYR A 108 24.54 -14.15 12.46
N LEU A 109 24.44 -14.10 13.79
CA LEU A 109 23.89 -12.98 14.51
C LEU A 109 24.44 -12.97 15.94
N LYS A 110 25.14 -11.90 16.27
CA LYS A 110 25.74 -11.66 17.58
C LYS A 110 25.12 -10.40 18.17
N VAL A 111 24.65 -10.52 19.40
CA VAL A 111 24.18 -9.38 20.20
C VAL A 111 25.12 -9.27 21.39
N ALA A 112 25.89 -8.18 21.44
CA ALA A 112 26.73 -7.82 22.56
C ALA A 112 26.13 -6.61 23.28
N GLN A 113 26.41 -6.46 24.57
CA GLN A 113 26.08 -5.24 25.29
C GLN A 113 27.36 -4.47 25.57
N ASP A 114 27.38 -3.19 25.21
CA ASP A 114 28.49 -2.31 25.53
C ASP A 114 28.60 -2.18 27.07
N PRO A 115 29.77 -2.46 27.66
CA PRO A 115 29.93 -2.46 29.11
C PRO A 115 29.75 -1.06 29.74
N TYR A 116 30.03 0.01 28.98
CA TYR A 116 30.00 1.40 29.41
C TYR A 116 28.66 2.07 29.11
N THR A 117 28.18 1.98 27.87
CA THR A 117 26.93 2.67 27.46
C THR A 117 25.67 1.86 27.76
N LYS A 118 25.82 0.56 28.05
CA LYS A 118 24.72 -0.42 28.19
C LYS A 118 23.88 -0.61 26.93
N GLU A 119 24.28 -0.03 25.80
CA GLU A 119 23.61 -0.22 24.52
C GLU A 119 23.93 -1.59 23.92
N PHE A 120 23.01 -2.10 23.10
CA PHE A 120 23.21 -3.36 22.41
C PHE A 120 23.86 -3.13 21.05
N ILE A 121 24.97 -3.83 20.82
CA ILE A 121 25.71 -3.86 19.56
C ILE A 121 25.33 -5.15 18.85
N ILE A 122 24.77 -5.04 17.66
CA ILE A 122 24.33 -6.18 16.85
C ILE A 122 25.27 -6.30 15.65
N THR A 123 25.82 -7.50 15.43
CA THR A 123 26.80 -7.79 14.37
C THR A 123 26.57 -9.19 13.81
N GLY A 124 27.21 -9.53 12.70
CA GLY A 124 27.16 -10.87 12.10
C GLY A 124 26.54 -10.88 10.71
N PHE A 125 26.66 -12.01 10.01
CA PHE A 125 26.30 -12.11 8.60
C PHE A 125 24.88 -11.62 8.27
N SER A 126 23.89 -12.01 9.07
CA SER A 126 22.49 -11.61 8.84
C SER A 126 22.28 -10.11 9.03
N HIS A 127 23.05 -9.47 9.92
CA HIS A 127 23.01 -8.02 10.11
C HIS A 127 23.63 -7.30 8.91
N ASP A 128 24.79 -7.76 8.44
CA ASP A 128 25.51 -7.14 7.32
C ASP A 128 24.69 -7.23 6.02
N VAL A 129 24.13 -8.40 5.71
CA VAL A 129 23.23 -8.59 4.55
C VAL A 129 22.00 -7.68 4.66
N PHE A 130 21.46 -7.51 5.86
CA PHE A 130 20.30 -6.64 6.08
C PHE A 130 20.63 -5.16 5.84
N GLU A 131 21.78 -4.69 6.32
CA GLU A 131 22.25 -3.31 6.11
C GLU A 131 22.54 -3.03 4.62
N GLU A 132 23.17 -3.97 3.90
CA GLU A 132 23.38 -3.87 2.45
C GLU A 132 22.05 -3.84 1.68
N ALA A 133 21.10 -4.71 2.04
CA ALA A 133 19.77 -4.70 1.43
C ALA A 133 19.04 -3.36 1.65
N LEU A 134 19.22 -2.73 2.81
CA LEU A 134 18.67 -1.41 3.10
C LEU A 134 19.38 -0.30 2.31
N ALA A 135 20.69 -0.40 2.10
CA ALA A 135 21.46 0.58 1.32
C ALA A 135 21.01 0.64 -0.15
N LEU A 136 20.46 -0.46 -0.68
CA LEU A 136 19.90 -0.53 -2.03
C LEU A 136 18.50 0.10 -2.17
N LEU A 137 17.84 0.43 -1.06
CA LEU A 137 16.50 1.04 -1.11
C LEU A 137 16.59 2.50 -1.54
N SER A 138 15.68 2.90 -2.42
CA SER A 138 15.57 4.29 -2.90
C SER A 138 15.00 5.27 -1.88
N PHE A 139 14.74 4.82 -0.65
CA PHE A 139 14.15 5.62 0.43
C PHE A 139 14.72 5.22 1.80
N PRO A 140 14.83 6.16 2.75
CA PRO A 140 15.32 5.86 4.09
C PRO A 140 14.30 5.06 4.88
N VAL A 141 14.79 4.08 5.65
CA VAL A 141 13.98 3.27 6.59
C VAL A 141 14.46 3.52 8.02
N PRO A 142 13.89 4.51 8.74
CA PRO A 142 14.18 4.72 10.16
C PRO A 142 13.79 3.48 10.96
N ARG A 143 14.74 2.91 11.69
CA ARG A 143 14.57 1.63 12.38
C ARG A 143 15.18 1.65 13.78
N LYS A 144 14.72 0.73 14.62
CA LYS A 144 15.27 0.42 15.95
C LYS A 144 15.40 -1.09 16.04
N LEU A 145 16.61 -1.57 16.31
CA LEU A 145 16.84 -2.98 16.60
C LEU A 145 16.59 -3.24 18.09
N ILE A 146 15.78 -4.26 18.40
CA ILE A 146 15.37 -4.60 19.76
C ILE A 146 15.77 -6.04 20.03
N PRO A 147 16.80 -6.29 20.84
CA PRO A 147 17.19 -7.63 21.22
C PRO A 147 16.10 -8.37 21.99
N PHE A 148 15.91 -9.64 21.67
CA PHE A 148 15.00 -10.54 22.36
C PHE A 148 15.76 -11.76 22.86
N PRO A 149 15.89 -11.97 24.19
CA PRO A 149 16.65 -13.10 24.72
C PRO A 149 15.97 -14.43 24.40
N ILE A 150 16.71 -15.38 23.84
CA ILE A 150 16.23 -16.74 23.57
C ILE A 150 17.05 -17.75 24.36
N GLY A 151 16.38 -18.56 25.17
CA GLY A 151 17.02 -19.61 25.95
C GLY A 151 16.26 -19.98 27.21
N PRO A 152 16.83 -20.85 28.07
CA PRO A 152 16.15 -21.40 29.24
C PRO A 152 15.64 -20.35 30.24
N ASN A 153 16.34 -19.22 30.36
CA ASN A 153 15.97 -18.09 31.24
C ASN A 153 15.46 -16.88 30.45
N GLY A 154 15.17 -17.05 29.15
CA GLY A 154 14.66 -16.02 28.25
C GLY A 154 13.31 -16.43 27.68
N GLY A 155 13.04 -16.02 26.44
CA GLY A 155 11.85 -16.43 25.70
C GLY A 155 12.11 -17.48 24.63
N THR A 156 11.07 -17.76 23.85
CA THR A 156 11.10 -18.68 22.70
C THR A 156 10.98 -17.92 21.37
N TYR A 157 11.25 -18.61 20.26
CA TYR A 157 10.98 -18.06 18.94
C TYR A 157 9.48 -17.81 18.70
N ASP A 158 8.61 -18.63 19.28
CA ASP A 158 7.16 -18.45 19.16
C ASP A 158 6.68 -17.20 19.88
N GLU A 159 7.23 -16.91 21.05
CA GLU A 159 6.99 -15.66 21.78
C GLU A 159 7.51 -14.45 21.02
N LEU A 160 8.69 -14.55 20.41
CA LEU A 160 9.23 -13.51 19.53
C LEU A 160 8.26 -13.21 18.38
N LEU A 161 7.80 -14.24 17.67
CA LEU A 161 6.85 -14.11 16.57
C LEU A 161 5.50 -13.55 17.04
N SER A 162 5.01 -13.99 18.19
CA SER A 162 3.80 -13.45 18.83
C SER A 162 3.96 -11.96 19.13
N ASN A 163 5.11 -11.54 19.66
CA ASN A 163 5.37 -10.15 20.00
C ASN A 163 5.46 -9.24 18.77
N VAL A 164 6.07 -9.74 17.68
CA VAL A 164 6.07 -9.06 16.38
C VAL A 164 4.64 -8.92 15.84
N LYS A 165 3.87 -10.01 15.85
CA LYS A 165 2.48 -10.02 15.38
C LYS A 165 1.59 -9.04 16.14
N ASN A 166 1.75 -8.99 17.46
CA ASN A 166 0.94 -8.13 18.33
C ASN A 166 1.50 -6.70 18.47
N GLN A 167 2.63 -6.39 17.83
CA GLN A 167 3.31 -5.10 17.89
C GLN A 167 3.65 -4.62 19.31
N VAL A 168 4.01 -5.53 20.20
CA VAL A 168 4.29 -5.25 21.63
C VAL A 168 5.78 -5.05 21.95
N LEU A 169 6.64 -5.02 20.93
CA LEU A 169 8.07 -4.76 21.09
C LEU A 169 8.32 -3.26 21.24
N SER A 170 8.78 -2.82 22.42
CA SER A 170 9.04 -1.42 22.79
C SER A 170 10.53 -1.04 22.84
#